data_AF-A0A9D6R2V5-F1
#
_entry.id   AF-A0A9D6R2V5-F1
#
_cell.length_a   1.000
_cell.length_b   1.000
_cell.length_c   1.000
_cell.angle_alpha   90.00
_cell.angle_beta   90.00
_cell.angle_gamma   90.00
#
_symmetry.space_group_name_H-M   'P 1'
#
loop_
_entity.id
_entity.type
_entity.pdbx_description
1 polymer ?
#
loop_
_entity_poly.entity_id
_entity_poly.type
_entity_poly.pdbx_seq_one_letter_code
_entity_poly.pdbx_strand_id
1 'polypeptide(L)'
;MAKKILLVAFFSIGVIGFAAKGTAFAVSAEENYKFYCAQCHGMDGKGEGANAKPKVVGIDLPEMSVTPRNHTSPEDMNKLTDIDIENAISGGGASVSKSTIMPPFGKTLTEAEIKDLTAYLRKLCKCKGK
;
A
#
# COMPACT_ATOMS: atom_id res chain seq x y z
N MET A 1 52.07 40.81 -45.47
CA MET A 1 52.25 39.76 -44.44
C MET A 1 51.09 39.88 -43.45
N ALA A 2 50.17 38.92 -43.46
CA ALA A 2 48.90 39.01 -42.73
C ALA A 2 49.08 38.67 -41.25
N LYS A 3 48.67 39.59 -40.37
CA LYS A 3 48.68 39.43 -38.92
C LYS A 3 47.37 38.74 -38.52
N LYS A 4 47.44 37.44 -38.19
CA LYS A 4 46.28 36.67 -37.72
C LYS A 4 45.91 37.16 -36.32
N ILE A 5 44.78 37.86 -36.21
CA ILE A 5 44.14 38.19 -34.93
C ILE A 5 43.51 36.90 -34.41
N LEU A 6 44.06 36.34 -33.34
CA LEU A 6 43.47 35.22 -32.62
C LEU A 6 42.30 35.78 -31.78
N LEU A 7 41.08 35.61 -32.28
CA LEU A 7 39.87 35.83 -31.48
C LEU A 7 39.75 34.68 -30.47
N VAL A 8 40.09 34.94 -29.22
CA VAL A 8 39.76 34.03 -28.11
C VAL A 8 38.28 34.20 -27.83
N ALA A 9 37.46 33.36 -28.45
CA ALA A 9 36.06 33.23 -28.11
C ALA A 9 35.97 32.60 -26.72
N PHE A 10 35.71 33.42 -25.69
CA PHE A 10 35.27 32.93 -24.40
C PHE A 10 33.90 32.30 -24.59
N PHE A 11 33.89 30.98 -24.82
CA PHE A 11 32.68 30.18 -24.78
C PHE A 11 32.31 30.01 -23.31
N SER A 12 31.66 31.04 -22.78
CA SER A 12 30.35 30.97 -22.13
C SER A 12 29.72 29.60 -21.90
N ILE A 13 30.37 28.60 -21.29
CA ILE A 13 29.69 27.35 -20.92
C ILE A 13 28.73 27.70 -19.79
N GLY A 14 27.53 28.15 -20.16
CA GLY A 14 26.38 28.23 -19.29
C GLY A 14 26.03 26.80 -18.89
N VAL A 15 26.45 26.41 -17.69
CA VAL A 15 25.96 25.19 -17.04
C VAL A 15 24.49 25.45 -16.70
N ILE A 16 23.61 25.13 -17.63
CA ILE A 16 22.18 25.04 -17.37
C ILE A 16 22.01 23.83 -16.45
N GLY A 17 21.96 24.09 -15.14
CA GLY A 17 21.65 23.10 -14.14
C GLY A 17 20.23 22.59 -14.35
N PHE A 18 20.09 21.48 -15.06
CA PHE A 18 18.85 20.72 -15.09
C PHE A 18 18.72 20.00 -13.75
N ALA A 19 18.16 20.68 -12.75
CA ALA A 19 17.70 20.04 -11.53
C ALA A 19 16.46 19.19 -11.88
N ALA A 20 16.70 17.95 -12.30
CA ALA A 20 15.65 16.95 -12.37
C ALA A 20 15.15 16.69 -10.94
N LYS A 21 14.05 17.35 -10.56
CA LYS A 21 13.27 16.93 -9.39
C LYS A 21 12.77 15.52 -9.69
N GLY A 22 13.43 14.52 -9.11
CA GLY A 22 12.99 13.13 -9.23
C GLY A 22 11.55 13.03 -8.76
N THR A 23 10.64 12.71 -9.68
CA THR A 23 9.27 12.35 -9.33
C THR A 23 9.34 10.95 -8.75
N ALA A 24 9.21 10.83 -7.44
CA ALA A 24 8.92 9.53 -6.83
C ALA A 24 7.59 9.05 -7.42
N PHE A 25 7.60 7.92 -8.12
CA PHE A 25 6.38 7.29 -8.61
C PHE A 25 5.63 6.73 -7.41
N ALA A 26 4.38 7.15 -7.22
CA ALA A 26 3.51 6.58 -6.19
C ALA A 26 3.22 5.12 -6.54
N VAL A 27 3.42 4.21 -5.57
CA VAL A 27 3.06 2.80 -5.71
C VAL A 27 1.54 2.69 -5.74
N SER A 28 1.00 1.89 -6.65
CA SER A 28 -0.46 1.75 -6.77
C SER A 28 -1.05 1.02 -5.56
N ALA A 29 -2.33 1.25 -5.27
CA ALA A 29 -3.04 0.53 -4.21
C ALA A 29 -3.06 -0.99 -4.42
N GLU A 30 -3.10 -1.45 -5.68
CA GLU A 30 -3.05 -2.88 -5.99
C GLU A 30 -1.67 -3.48 -5.66
N GLU A 31 -0.58 -2.78 -5.98
CA GLU A 31 0.77 -3.20 -5.61
C GLU A 31 0.97 -3.21 -4.10
N ASN A 32 0.53 -2.15 -3.42
CA ASN A 32 0.54 -2.09 -1.96
C ASN A 32 -0.31 -3.22 -1.35
N TYR A 33 -1.48 -3.53 -1.90
CA TYR A 33 -2.31 -4.63 -1.43
C TYR A 33 -1.61 -6.00 -1.59
N LYS A 34 -1.02 -6.25 -2.76
CA LYS A 34 -0.27 -7.48 -3.06
C LYS A 34 0.91 -7.66 -2.11
N PHE A 35 1.60 -6.58 -1.77
CA PHE A 35 2.78 -6.63 -0.91
C PHE A 35 2.42 -6.77 0.59
N TYR A 36 1.54 -5.90 1.09
CA TYR A 36 1.26 -5.80 2.53
C TYR A 36 0.10 -6.68 3.00
N CYS A 37 -0.91 -6.94 2.16
CA CYS A 37 -2.17 -7.56 2.60
C CYS A 37 -2.34 -8.99 2.13
N ALA A 38 -1.93 -9.30 0.89
CA ALA A 38 -2.26 -10.56 0.22
C ALA A 38 -1.62 -11.80 0.85
N GLN A 39 -0.57 -11.64 1.65
CA GLN A 39 0.07 -12.75 2.37
C GLN A 39 -0.93 -13.47 3.30
N CYS A 40 -1.85 -12.72 3.90
CA CYS A 40 -2.93 -13.26 4.75
C CYS A 40 -4.29 -13.22 4.04
N HIS A 41 -4.60 -12.14 3.32
CA HIS A 41 -5.91 -11.98 2.69
C HIS A 41 -6.03 -12.66 1.31
N GLY A 42 -4.94 -13.18 0.75
CA GLY A 42 -4.90 -13.79 -0.59
C GLY A 42 -4.77 -12.74 -1.69
N MET A 43 -4.23 -13.16 -2.84
CA MET A 43 -4.07 -12.29 -4.01
C MET A 43 -5.41 -11.86 -4.61
N ASP A 44 -6.45 -12.68 -4.42
CA ASP A 44 -7.83 -12.40 -4.82
C ASP A 44 -8.67 -11.80 -3.67
N GLY A 45 -8.09 -11.63 -2.49
CA GLY A 45 -8.72 -10.99 -1.33
C GLY A 45 -9.75 -11.83 -0.57
N LYS A 46 -9.81 -13.15 -0.78
CA LYS A 46 -10.81 -14.01 -0.15
C LYS A 46 -10.53 -14.42 1.30
N GLY A 47 -9.40 -14.00 1.87
CA GLY A 47 -8.98 -14.39 3.21
C GLY A 47 -8.25 -15.74 3.26
N GLU A 48 -7.70 -16.19 2.11
CA GLU A 48 -7.08 -17.50 1.93
C GLU A 48 -5.59 -17.38 1.55
N GLY A 49 -4.90 -16.33 2.01
CA GLY A 49 -3.46 -16.18 1.81
C GLY A 49 -2.66 -17.31 2.48
N ALA A 50 -1.39 -17.46 2.07
CA ALA A 50 -0.50 -18.49 2.62
C ALA A 50 -0.39 -18.45 4.16
N ASN A 51 -0.52 -17.24 4.73
CA ASN A 51 -0.47 -17.00 6.18
C ASN A 51 -1.86 -16.86 6.82
N ALA A 52 -2.94 -17.19 6.11
CA ALA A 52 -4.32 -17.03 6.61
C ALA A 52 -4.69 -17.97 7.76
N LYS A 53 -3.98 -19.09 7.93
CA LYS A 53 -4.20 -20.06 9.01
C LYS A 53 -2.88 -20.45 9.65
N PRO A 54 -2.83 -20.70 10.96
CA PRO A 54 -1.64 -21.21 11.64
C PRO A 54 -1.36 -22.69 11.31
N LYS A 55 -1.89 -23.24 10.20
CA LYS A 55 -1.71 -24.67 9.88
C LYS A 55 -0.26 -25.04 9.51
N VAL A 56 0.63 -24.06 9.37
CA VAL A 56 2.03 -24.26 8.94
C VAL A 56 2.93 -24.76 10.09
N VAL A 57 2.46 -24.74 11.32
CA VAL A 57 3.11 -25.36 12.49
C VAL A 57 1.99 -25.87 13.35
N GLY A 58 1.90 -27.17 13.65
CA GLY A 58 0.82 -27.82 14.41
C GLY A 58 0.63 -27.34 15.85
N ILE A 59 0.47 -26.03 16.02
CA ILE A 59 0.32 -25.25 17.24
C ILE A 59 -0.90 -24.37 16.96
N ASP A 60 -1.98 -24.63 17.69
CA ASP A 60 -3.11 -23.71 17.74
C ASP A 60 -2.62 -22.41 18.39
N LEU A 61 -2.43 -21.37 17.58
CA LEU A 61 -2.17 -20.03 18.07
C LEU A 61 -3.53 -19.38 18.39
N PRO A 62 -3.92 -19.21 19.67
CA PRO A 62 -5.20 -18.57 20.03
C PRO A 62 -5.35 -17.15 19.46
N GLU A 63 -4.23 -16.46 19.20
CA GLU A 63 -4.18 -15.17 18.50
C GLU A 63 -4.52 -15.27 16.99
N MET A 64 -4.41 -16.45 16.35
CA MET A 64 -4.88 -16.75 14.99
C MET A 64 -6.23 -17.49 14.98
N SER A 65 -7.03 -17.36 16.04
CA SER A 65 -8.38 -17.95 16.10
C SER A 65 -9.37 -17.34 15.11
N VAL A 66 -9.02 -16.21 14.47
CA VAL A 66 -9.87 -15.49 13.52
C VAL A 66 -9.27 -15.54 12.13
N THR A 67 -10.00 -16.09 11.17
CA THR A 67 -9.60 -16.07 9.77
C THR A 67 -9.58 -14.63 9.23
N PRO A 68 -8.62 -14.26 8.37
CA PRO A 68 -8.63 -12.98 7.69
C PRO A 68 -9.97 -12.74 6.99
N ARG A 69 -10.44 -11.50 7.00
CA ARG A 69 -11.69 -11.13 6.35
C ARG A 69 -11.61 -11.35 4.84
N ASN A 70 -12.70 -11.85 4.26
CA ASN A 70 -12.91 -11.85 2.82
C ASN A 70 -13.27 -10.43 2.35
N HIS A 71 -12.33 -9.77 1.66
CA HIS A 71 -12.50 -8.42 1.11
C HIS A 71 -13.34 -8.37 -0.17
N THR A 72 -13.67 -9.51 -0.76
CA THR A 72 -14.58 -9.57 -1.93
C THR A 72 -16.04 -9.72 -1.52
N SER A 73 -16.34 -9.97 -0.24
CA SER A 73 -17.70 -10.13 0.29
C SER A 73 -18.39 -8.75 0.40
N PRO A 74 -19.37 -8.42 -0.46
CA PRO A 74 -20.10 -7.16 -0.34
C PRO A 74 -20.93 -7.12 0.94
N GLU A 75 -21.47 -8.27 1.36
CA GLU A 75 -22.25 -8.40 2.60
C GLU A 75 -21.43 -7.98 3.82
N ASP A 76 -20.18 -8.44 3.92
CA ASP A 76 -19.33 -8.14 5.06
C ASP A 76 -18.70 -6.77 4.98
N MET A 77 -18.24 -6.37 3.79
CA MET A 77 -17.56 -5.09 3.61
C MET A 77 -18.53 -3.91 3.67
N ASN A 78 -19.82 -4.09 3.35
CA ASN A 78 -20.82 -3.05 3.56
C ASN A 78 -21.13 -2.81 5.05
N LYS A 79 -20.77 -3.70 5.99
CA LYS A 79 -20.95 -3.45 7.43
C LYS A 79 -19.93 -2.44 7.98
N LEU A 80 -18.93 -2.06 7.18
CA LEU A 80 -17.81 -1.19 7.54
C LEU A 80 -17.93 0.16 6.83
N THR A 81 -17.69 1.26 7.56
CA THR A 81 -17.39 2.56 6.97
C THR A 81 -15.98 2.57 6.39
N ASP A 82 -15.65 3.59 5.58
CA ASP A 82 -14.28 3.78 5.11
C ASP A 82 -13.32 4.05 6.28
N ILE A 83 -13.77 4.79 7.31
CA ILE A 83 -12.99 5.03 8.54
C ILE A 83 -12.70 3.72 9.29
N ASP A 84 -13.65 2.79 9.35
CA ASP A 84 -13.44 1.47 9.97
C ASP A 84 -12.30 0.71 9.27
N ILE A 85 -12.24 0.80 7.93
CA ILE A 85 -11.21 0.18 7.10
C ILE A 85 -9.86 0.88 7.30
N GLU A 86 -9.83 2.21 7.25
CA GLU A 86 -8.61 3.01 7.44
C GLU A 86 -8.01 2.77 8.84
N ASN A 87 -8.83 2.66 9.87
CA ASN A 87 -8.40 2.34 11.24
C ASN A 87 -7.82 0.92 11.35
N ALA A 88 -8.39 -0.05 10.64
CA ALA A 88 -7.84 -1.41 10.61
C ALA A 88 -6.50 -1.46 9.86
N ILE A 89 -6.35 -0.72 8.75
CA ILE A 89 -5.08 -0.67 7.99
C ILE A 89 -4.00 0.04 8.81
N SER A 90 -4.32 1.21 9.37
CA SER A 90 -3.36 2.02 10.11
C SER A 90 -2.96 1.39 11.45
N GLY A 91 -3.94 0.89 12.20
CA GLY A 91 -3.78 0.38 13.56
C GLY A 91 -3.68 -1.14 13.69
N GLY A 92 -3.80 -1.88 12.58
CA GLY A 92 -3.75 -3.34 12.57
C GLY A 92 -5.03 -3.97 13.14
N GLY A 93 -5.03 -5.29 13.35
CA GLY A 93 -6.23 -5.97 13.84
C GLY A 93 -6.59 -5.58 15.28
N ALA A 94 -5.60 -5.25 16.11
CA ALA A 94 -5.82 -4.82 17.49
C ALA A 94 -6.67 -3.56 17.62
N SER A 95 -6.56 -2.60 16.69
CA SER A 95 -7.32 -1.35 16.72
C SER A 95 -8.82 -1.55 16.47
N VAL A 96 -9.20 -2.70 15.92
CA VAL A 96 -10.59 -3.05 15.57
C VAL A 96 -11.06 -4.33 16.28
N SER A 97 -10.45 -4.65 17.42
CA SER A 97 -10.78 -5.83 18.24
C SER A 97 -10.73 -7.14 17.44
N LYS A 98 -9.70 -7.28 16.61
CA LYS A 98 -9.34 -8.49 15.84
C LYS A 98 -7.93 -8.95 16.21
N SER A 99 -7.47 -10.02 15.55
CA SER A 99 -6.15 -10.62 15.77
C SER A 99 -5.03 -9.58 15.70
N THR A 100 -4.15 -9.60 16.70
CA THR A 100 -2.95 -8.76 16.77
C THR A 100 -1.94 -9.06 15.66
N ILE A 101 -2.11 -10.17 14.94
CA ILE A 101 -1.22 -10.61 13.85
C ILE A 101 -1.43 -9.80 12.57
N MET A 102 -2.59 -9.17 12.37
CA MET A 102 -2.74 -8.16 11.32
C MET A 102 -1.93 -6.91 11.74
N PRO A 103 -0.78 -6.61 11.11
CA PRO A 103 0.12 -5.57 11.59
C PRO A 103 -0.44 -4.16 11.36
N PRO A 104 -0.06 -3.17 12.19
CA PRO A 104 -0.38 -1.77 11.93
C PRO A 104 0.52 -1.20 10.82
N PHE A 105 -0.08 -0.64 9.77
CA PHE A 105 0.65 -0.05 8.65
C PHE A 105 0.72 1.49 8.68
N GLY A 106 0.15 2.15 9.69
CA GLY A 106 0.05 3.63 9.73
C GLY A 106 1.40 4.38 9.84
N LYS A 107 2.50 3.68 10.15
CA LYS A 107 3.86 4.23 10.11
C LYS A 107 4.66 3.81 8.86
N THR A 108 4.08 2.96 8.04
CA THR A 108 4.69 2.39 6.83
C THR A 108 4.09 3.00 5.57
N LEU A 109 2.77 3.18 5.56
CA LEU A 109 2.00 3.77 4.47
C LEU A 109 1.58 5.18 4.84
N THR A 110 1.57 6.07 3.85
CA THR A 110 1.03 7.42 3.99
C THR A 110 -0.49 7.39 4.11
N GLU A 111 -1.09 8.46 4.62
CA GLU A 111 -2.56 8.59 4.68
C GLU A 111 -3.21 8.47 3.29
N ALA A 112 -2.55 8.97 2.24
CA ALA A 112 -3.02 8.86 0.88
C ALA A 112 -3.03 7.40 0.39
N GLU A 113 -1.96 6.65 0.63
CA GLU A 113 -1.89 5.23 0.27
C GLU A 113 -2.91 4.38 1.04
N ILE A 114 -3.18 4.72 2.30
CA ILE A 114 -4.21 4.05 3.10
C ILE A 114 -5.61 4.32 2.50
N LYS A 115 -5.90 5.56 2.10
CA LYS A 115 -7.16 5.90 1.43
C LYS A 115 -7.30 5.21 0.08
N ASP A 116 -6.23 5.16 -0.70
CA ASP A 116 -6.21 4.46 -1.99
C ASP A 116 -6.42 2.95 -1.80
N LEU A 117 -5.84 2.35 -0.75
CA LEU A 117 -6.12 0.96 -0.37
C LEU A 117 -7.58 0.77 0.02
N THR A 118 -8.17 1.66 0.81
CA THR A 118 -9.61 1.61 1.14
C THR A 118 -10.46 1.63 -0.12
N ALA A 119 -10.18 2.52 -1.07
CA ALA A 119 -10.87 2.56 -2.37
C ALA A 119 -10.67 1.27 -3.18
N TYR A 120 -9.46 0.69 -3.15
CA TYR A 120 -9.18 -0.60 -3.76
C TYR A 120 -9.99 -1.74 -3.13
N LEU A 121 -10.16 -1.77 -1.81
CA LEU A 121 -11.02 -2.73 -1.13
C LEU A 121 -12.50 -2.57 -1.54
N ARG A 122 -12.98 -1.33 -1.74
CA ARG A 122 -14.32 -1.07 -2.29
C ARG A 122 -14.50 -1.61 -3.71
N LYS A 123 -13.45 -1.52 -4.54
CA LYS A 123 -13.42 -2.14 -5.87
C LYS A 123 -13.46 -3.66 -5.78
N LEU A 124 -12.73 -4.29 -4.86
CA LEU A 124 -12.73 -5.75 -4.68
C LEU A 124 -14.10 -6.28 -4.26
N CYS A 125 -14.75 -5.66 -3.27
CA CYS A 125 -16.10 -6.06 -2.84
C CYS A 125 -17.21 -5.60 -3.78
N LYS A 126 -16.91 -4.73 -4.77
CA LYS A 126 -17.91 -4.06 -5.60
C LYS A 126 -19.02 -3.41 -4.76
N CYS A 127 -18.62 -2.75 -3.69
CA CYS A 127 -19.51 -2.25 -2.63
C CYS A 127 -19.16 -0.81 -2.22
N LYS A 128 -20.08 -0.13 -1.53
CA LYS A 128 -19.93 1.30 -1.16
C LYS A 128 -19.67 1.54 0.33
N GLY A 129 -19.89 0.54 1.18
CA GLY A 129 -19.91 0.74 2.64
C GLY A 129 -21.30 1.06 3.18
N LYS A 130 -21.44 1.05 4.51
CA LYS A 130 -22.64 1.52 5.22
C LYS A 130 -22.67 3.04 5.32
#